data_AF-A0A2U1MPI8-F1
#
_entry.id   AF-A0A2U1MPI8-F1
#
_cell.length_a   1.000
_cell.length_b   1.000
_cell.length_c   1.000
_cell.angle_alpha   90.00
_cell.angle_beta   90.00
_cell.angle_gamma   90.00
#
_symmetry.space_group_name_H-M   'P 1'
#
loop_
_entity.id
_entity.type
_entity.pdbx_description
1 polymer ?
#
loop_
_entity_poly.entity_id
_entity_poly.type
_entity_poly.pdbx_seq_one_letter_code
_entity_poly.pdbx_strand_id
1 'polypeptide(L)'
;MVGSLSPLNRLPTRANLTCRGVTIPSSVCLFCGLDEESQLHCFLSCSIIKIIWRKLWSWWRSPLLYNPSLVDILKEKSGFIENKSVENLFHAVCMTFMWHVWKWRNKILHASSDAEAIAIRHEDFPSAQRLSLLWAYNRSSKKVIVSWKNWILNPGELASSSSPWFFLVLGVLYFGVSLSGALS
;
A
#
# COMPACT_ATOMS: atom_id res chain seq x y z
N MET A 1 -5.66 27.25 -14.04
CA MET A 1 -5.22 25.99 -14.66
C MET A 1 -5.95 24.86 -13.96
N VAL A 2 -6.99 24.32 -14.60
CA VAL A 2 -7.85 23.29 -14.02
C VAL A 2 -7.09 21.97 -14.05
N GLY A 3 -6.76 21.45 -12.85
CA GLY A 3 -6.07 20.17 -12.70
C GLY A 3 -6.86 19.06 -13.36
N SER A 4 -6.19 18.28 -14.21
CA SER A 4 -6.80 17.11 -14.85
C SER A 4 -7.30 16.14 -13.77
N LEU A 5 -8.59 15.80 -13.84
CA LEU A 5 -9.22 14.78 -13.00
C LEU A 5 -8.74 13.39 -13.43
N SER A 6 -7.49 13.08 -13.06
CA SER A 6 -7.01 11.72 -13.11
C SER A 6 -7.85 10.86 -12.16
N PRO A 7 -8.25 9.61 -12.51
CA PRO A 7 -8.93 8.67 -11.61
C PRO A 7 -8.18 8.45 -10.28
N LEU A 8 -6.89 8.77 -10.27
CA LEU A 8 -5.96 8.76 -9.15
C LEU A 8 -6.26 9.84 -8.08
N ASN A 9 -6.93 10.95 -8.44
CA ASN A 9 -7.24 12.05 -7.52
C ASN A 9 -8.48 11.82 -6.64
N ARG A 10 -8.93 10.57 -6.51
CA ARG A 10 -10.09 10.21 -5.68
C ARG A 10 -9.77 10.20 -4.19
N LEU A 11 -8.51 9.92 -3.86
CA LEU A 11 -8.04 9.83 -2.49
C LEU A 11 -8.08 11.20 -1.78
N PRO A 12 -8.55 11.29 -0.52
CA PRO A 12 -8.52 12.52 0.27
C PRO A 12 -7.12 12.78 0.83
N THR A 13 -6.12 12.87 -0.06
CA THR A 13 -4.81 13.43 0.28
C THR A 13 -4.96 14.92 0.55
N ARG A 14 -4.02 15.51 1.29
CA ARG A 14 -4.09 16.94 1.62
C ARG A 14 -4.16 17.82 0.37
N ALA A 15 -3.33 17.53 -0.65
CA ALA A 15 -3.39 18.24 -1.93
C ALA A 15 -4.77 18.15 -2.60
N ASN A 16 -5.39 16.96 -2.62
CA ASN A 16 -6.72 16.76 -3.22
C ASN A 16 -7.83 17.45 -2.41
N LEU A 17 -7.71 17.48 -1.07
CA LEU A 17 -8.65 18.19 -0.21
C LEU A 17 -8.59 19.69 -0.44
N THR A 18 -7.40 20.28 -0.48
CA THR A 18 -7.20 21.70 -0.79
C THR A 18 -7.70 22.04 -2.18
N CYS A 19 -7.44 21.20 -3.19
CA CYS A 19 -7.95 21.39 -4.55
C CYS A 19 -9.50 21.37 -4.61
N ARG A 20 -10.16 20.71 -3.66
CA ARG A 20 -11.63 20.65 -3.53
C ARG A 20 -12.19 21.74 -2.61
N GLY A 21 -11.37 22.71 -2.19
CA GLY A 21 -11.78 23.82 -1.33
C GLY A 21 -11.92 23.48 0.15
N VAL A 22 -11.43 22.32 0.60
CA VAL A 22 -11.43 21.97 2.03
C VAL A 22 -10.25 22.65 2.72
N THR A 23 -10.55 23.51 3.68
CA THR A 23 -9.55 24.17 4.52
C THR A 23 -8.90 23.15 5.46
N ILE A 24 -7.58 23.01 5.36
CA ILE A 24 -6.77 22.14 6.20
C ILE A 24 -5.60 22.94 6.79
N PRO A 25 -5.11 22.60 7.99
CA PRO A 25 -4.10 23.41 8.69
C PRO A 25 -2.71 23.36 8.05
N SER A 26 -2.46 22.39 7.16
CA SER A 26 -1.18 22.22 6.47
C SER A 26 -1.38 21.33 5.25
N SER A 27 -0.54 21.44 4.22
CA SER A 27 -0.54 20.54 3.05
C SER A 27 0.56 19.49 3.10
N VAL A 28 1.46 19.54 4.09
CA VAL A 28 2.66 18.68 4.15
C VAL A 28 2.32 17.22 4.46
N CYS A 29 3.13 16.30 3.94
CA CYS A 29 3.00 14.86 4.15
C CYS A 29 3.09 14.49 5.62
N LEU A 30 2.13 13.68 6.09
CA LEU A 30 2.10 13.18 7.46
C LEU A 30 3.24 12.22 7.82
N PHE A 31 3.95 11.68 6.83
CA PHE A 31 5.11 10.81 7.09
C PHE A 31 6.41 11.59 7.25
N CYS A 32 6.84 12.29 6.19
CA CYS A 32 8.13 12.99 6.21
C CYS A 32 8.05 14.41 6.79
N GLY A 33 6.91 15.08 6.70
CA GLY A 33 6.77 16.48 7.08
C GLY A 33 7.53 17.48 6.19
N LEU A 34 8.03 17.05 5.01
CA LEU A 34 8.91 17.85 4.16
C LEU A 34 8.22 18.34 2.87
N ASP A 35 7.51 17.46 2.17
CA ASP A 35 6.88 17.74 0.88
C ASP A 35 5.35 17.73 0.98
N GLU A 36 4.67 18.25 -0.04
CA GLU A 36 3.20 18.21 -0.13
C GLU A 36 2.66 16.77 -0.18
N GLU A 37 1.58 16.51 0.58
CA GLU A 37 0.88 15.24 0.57
C GLU A 37 0.04 15.04 -0.70
N SER A 38 0.68 14.51 -1.74
CA SER A 38 0.03 13.98 -2.95
C SER A 38 -0.07 12.45 -2.91
N GLN A 39 -0.87 11.87 -3.80
CA GLN A 39 -0.96 10.41 -3.91
C GLN A 39 0.40 9.79 -4.29
N LEU A 40 1.08 10.35 -5.29
CA LEU A 40 2.40 9.87 -5.69
C LEU A 40 3.40 9.95 -4.53
N HIS A 41 3.35 11.04 -3.75
CA HIS A 41 4.21 11.19 -2.59
C HIS A 41 3.90 10.15 -1.51
N CYS A 42 2.65 10.04 -1.10
CA CYS A 42 2.22 9.09 -0.07
C CYS A 42 2.51 7.63 -0.40
N PHE A 43 2.41 7.21 -1.66
CA PHE A 43 2.58 5.81 -2.02
C PHE A 43 3.92 5.46 -2.63
N LEU A 44 4.75 6.43 -3.03
CA LEU A 44 5.98 6.09 -3.74
C LEU A 44 7.15 7.03 -3.43
N SER A 45 6.95 8.35 -3.52
CA SER A 45 8.10 9.28 -3.51
C SER A 45 8.54 9.77 -2.12
N CYS A 46 7.70 9.63 -1.09
CA CYS A 46 8.05 9.97 0.30
C CYS A 46 9.29 9.21 0.77
N SER A 47 10.24 9.92 1.41
CA SER A 47 11.50 9.34 1.89
C SER A 47 11.29 8.16 2.85
N ILE A 48 10.30 8.26 3.74
CA ILE A 48 9.92 7.19 4.68
C ILE A 48 9.34 6.00 3.92
N ILE A 49 8.40 6.23 3.00
CA ILE A 49 7.73 5.17 2.24
C ILE A 49 8.70 4.46 1.29
N LYS A 50 9.66 5.17 0.70
CA LYS A 50 10.75 4.59 -0.09
C LYS A 50 11.60 3.59 0.69
N ILE A 51 11.83 3.80 1.99
CA ILE A 51 12.56 2.83 2.83
C ILE A 51 11.79 1.52 2.87
N ILE A 52 10.47 1.59 3.07
CA ILE A 52 9.63 0.40 3.22
C ILE A 52 9.50 -0.35 1.89
N TRP A 53 9.33 0.37 0.78
CA TRP A 53 9.37 -0.26 -0.55
C TRP A 53 10.69 -0.98 -0.79
N ARG A 54 11.84 -0.39 -0.45
CA ARG A 54 13.15 -1.06 -0.58
C ARG A 54 13.22 -2.35 0.25
N LYS A 55 12.64 -2.37 1.45
CA LYS A 55 12.53 -3.60 2.25
C LYS A 55 11.64 -4.65 1.58
N LEU A 56 10.51 -4.23 1.00
CA LEU A 56 9.60 -5.11 0.27
C LEU A 56 10.28 -5.71 -0.98
N TRP A 57 10.94 -4.88 -1.77
CA TRP A 57 11.73 -5.27 -2.94
C TRP A 57 12.83 -6.28 -2.57
N SER A 58 13.59 -5.99 -1.51
CA SER A 58 14.62 -6.88 -0.99
C SER A 58 14.04 -8.21 -0.49
N TRP A 59 12.91 -8.18 0.21
CA TRP A 59 12.21 -9.38 0.69
C TRP A 59 11.77 -10.29 -0.46
N TRP A 60 11.40 -9.71 -1.60
CA TRP A 60 11.04 -10.43 -2.83
C TRP A 60 12.21 -10.67 -3.80
N ARG A 61 13.45 -10.39 -3.36
CA ARG A 61 14.69 -10.60 -4.14
C ARG A 61 14.65 -9.92 -5.51
N SER A 62 14.03 -8.74 -5.60
CA SER A 62 14.02 -7.98 -6.84
C SER A 62 15.45 -7.60 -7.27
N PRO A 63 15.67 -7.32 -8.57
CA PRO A 63 16.94 -6.77 -9.04
C PRO A 63 17.34 -5.49 -8.29
N LEU A 64 18.65 -5.22 -8.17
CA LEU A 64 19.18 -4.06 -7.43
C LEU A 64 18.66 -2.71 -7.95
N LEU A 65 18.40 -2.61 -9.26
CA LEU A 65 17.90 -1.39 -9.92
C LEU A 65 16.37 -1.40 -10.08
N TYR A 66 15.66 -2.24 -9.35
CA TYR A 66 14.21 -2.29 -9.42
C TYR A 66 13.57 -1.02 -8.84
N ASN A 67 12.96 -0.21 -9.71
CA ASN A 67 12.33 1.05 -9.36
C ASN A 67 11.06 1.28 -10.21
N PRO A 68 9.97 0.55 -9.93
CA PRO A 68 8.74 0.65 -10.72
C PRO A 68 8.04 2.00 -10.49
N SER A 69 7.35 2.50 -11.50
CA SER A 69 6.43 3.62 -11.31
C SER A 69 5.18 3.16 -10.54
N LEU A 70 4.43 4.11 -9.98
CA LEU A 70 3.15 3.80 -9.33
C LEU A 70 2.18 3.10 -10.31
N VAL A 71 2.24 3.45 -11.60
CA VAL A 71 1.42 2.82 -12.64
C VAL A 71 1.83 1.37 -12.87
N ASP A 72 3.14 1.07 -12.84
CA ASP A 72 3.63 -0.31 -13.01
C ASP A 72 3.21 -1.20 -11.85
N ILE A 73 3.30 -0.68 -10.61
CA ILE A 73 2.82 -1.37 -9.41
C ILE A 73 1.32 -1.68 -9.52
N LEU A 74 0.51 -0.71 -9.99
CA LEU A 74 -0.94 -0.87 -10.13
C LEU A 74 -1.36 -1.79 -11.29
N LYS A 75 -0.51 -1.96 -12.31
CA LYS A 75 -0.83 -2.75 -13.52
C LYS A 75 -0.31 -4.19 -13.48
N GLU A 76 0.06 -4.69 -12.30
CA GLU A 76 0.52 -6.08 -12.13
C GLU A 76 1.71 -6.46 -13.03
N LYS A 77 2.68 -5.55 -13.22
CA LYS A 77 3.89 -5.84 -13.98
C LYS A 77 5.12 -5.74 -13.08
N SER A 78 5.62 -6.89 -12.65
CA SER A 78 6.85 -6.95 -11.87
C SER A 78 8.08 -6.72 -12.75
N GLY A 79 8.11 -7.29 -13.96
CA GLY A 79 9.26 -7.23 -14.86
C GLY A 79 10.46 -8.09 -14.44
N PHE A 80 10.35 -8.85 -13.33
CA PHE A 80 11.40 -9.75 -12.85
C PHE A 80 10.87 -11.10 -12.34
N ILE A 81 9.56 -11.30 -12.24
CA ILE A 81 8.93 -12.56 -11.84
C ILE A 81 8.32 -13.21 -13.08
N GLU A 82 8.81 -14.39 -13.46
CA GLU A 82 8.34 -15.12 -14.65
C GLU A 82 7.06 -15.92 -14.39
N ASN A 83 6.94 -16.52 -13.19
CA ASN A 83 5.78 -17.33 -12.84
C ASN A 83 4.56 -16.43 -12.55
N LYS A 84 3.50 -16.59 -13.35
CA LYS A 84 2.32 -15.73 -13.24
C LYS A 84 1.60 -15.81 -11.89
N SER A 85 1.51 -17.00 -11.28
CA SER A 85 0.92 -17.14 -9.94
C SER A 85 1.74 -16.41 -8.88
N VAL A 86 3.06 -16.47 -8.98
CA VAL A 86 3.99 -15.77 -8.07
C VAL A 86 3.90 -14.25 -8.29
N GLU A 87 3.81 -13.80 -9.54
CA GLU A 87 3.64 -12.38 -9.86
C GLU A 87 2.32 -11.84 -9.32
N ASN A 88 1.23 -12.60 -9.44
CA ASN A 88 -0.06 -12.21 -8.89
C ASN A 88 -0.03 -12.13 -7.35
N LEU A 89 0.66 -13.07 -6.69
CA LEU A 89 0.87 -13.01 -5.24
C LEU A 89 1.70 -11.76 -4.86
N PHE A 90 2.79 -11.49 -5.59
CA PHE A 90 3.61 -10.30 -5.38
C PHE A 90 2.78 -9.03 -5.53
N HIS A 91 1.98 -8.93 -6.58
CA HIS A 91 1.08 -7.81 -6.78
C HIS A 91 0.06 -7.67 -5.64
N ALA A 92 -0.52 -8.77 -5.15
CA ALA A 92 -1.40 -8.74 -3.98
C ALA A 92 -0.67 -8.22 -2.72
N VAL A 93 0.61 -8.58 -2.54
CA VAL A 93 1.46 -8.02 -1.47
C VAL A 93 1.66 -6.52 -1.65
N CYS A 94 1.98 -6.04 -2.86
CA CYS A 94 2.10 -4.61 -3.16
C CYS A 94 0.81 -3.85 -2.85
N MET A 95 -0.35 -4.37 -3.27
CA MET A 95 -1.66 -3.75 -2.99
C MET A 95 -1.96 -3.73 -1.48
N THR A 96 -1.63 -4.79 -0.77
CA THR A 96 -1.77 -4.85 0.69
C THR A 96 -0.85 -3.84 1.38
N PHE A 97 0.36 -3.65 0.85
CA PHE A 97 1.29 -2.66 1.34
C PHE A 97 0.76 -1.23 1.14
N MET A 98 0.24 -0.90 -0.03
CA MET A 98 -0.41 0.39 -0.27
C MET A 98 -1.58 0.62 0.70
N TRP A 99 -2.41 -0.40 0.93
CA TRP A 99 -3.48 -0.32 1.93
C TRP A 99 -2.95 -0.08 3.35
N HIS A 100 -1.89 -0.78 3.74
CA HIS A 100 -1.22 -0.57 5.03
C HIS A 100 -0.74 0.87 5.19
N VAL A 101 -0.07 1.42 4.16
CA VAL A 101 0.38 2.83 4.16
C VAL A 101 -0.80 3.79 4.31
N TRP A 102 -1.90 3.58 3.59
CA TRP A 102 -3.08 4.43 3.72
C TRP A 102 -3.70 4.37 5.12
N LYS A 103 -3.82 3.16 5.69
CA LYS A 103 -4.30 2.96 7.06
C LYS A 103 -3.37 3.63 8.08
N TRP A 104 -2.06 3.52 7.89
CA TRP A 104 -1.06 4.13 8.75
C TRP A 104 -1.15 5.66 8.72
N ARG A 105 -1.24 6.24 7.52
CA ARG A 105 -1.50 7.68 7.33
C ARG A 105 -2.74 8.14 8.11
N ASN A 106 -3.85 7.40 7.99
CA ASN A 106 -5.10 7.78 8.66
C ASN A 106 -4.99 7.69 10.18
N LYS A 107 -4.21 6.74 10.72
CA LYS A 107 -3.92 6.70 12.16
C LYS A 107 -3.17 7.95 12.62
N ILE A 108 -2.18 8.43 11.85
CA ILE A 108 -1.47 9.67 12.17
C ILE A 108 -2.42 10.87 12.10
N LEU A 109 -3.27 10.94 11.07
CA LEU A 109 -4.22 12.04 10.89
C LEU A 109 -5.25 12.13 12.03
N HIS A 110 -5.72 10.99 12.53
CA HIS A 110 -6.77 10.92 13.55
C HIS A 110 -6.22 10.65 14.97
N ALA A 111 -4.92 10.84 15.19
CA ALA A 111 -4.33 10.76 16.51
C ALA A 111 -4.95 11.83 17.43
N SER A 112 -5.16 11.47 18.69
CA SER A 112 -5.76 12.34 19.70
C SER A 112 -4.81 13.44 20.20
N SER A 113 -3.50 13.27 19.97
CA SER A 113 -2.46 14.22 20.36
C SER A 113 -1.23 14.13 19.44
N ASP A 114 -0.40 15.18 19.46
CA ASP A 114 0.87 15.19 18.74
C ASP A 114 1.84 14.10 19.23
N ALA A 115 1.83 13.81 20.54
CA ALA A 115 2.63 12.74 21.12
C ALA A 115 2.25 11.37 20.56
N GLU A 116 0.94 11.09 20.45
CA GLU A 116 0.44 9.87 19.80
C GLU A 116 0.81 9.84 18.30
N ALA A 117 0.65 10.95 17.59
CA ALA A 117 1.02 11.04 16.18
C ALA A 117 2.51 10.77 15.95
N ILE A 118 3.40 11.26 16.83
CA ILE A 118 4.84 10.99 16.79
C ILE A 118 5.12 9.51 17.06
N ALA A 119 4.48 8.92 18.07
CA ALA A 119 4.65 7.50 18.38
C ALA A 119 4.19 6.58 17.22
N ILE A 120 3.17 6.98 16.47
CA ILE A 120 2.69 6.22 15.30
C ILE A 120 3.66 6.31 14.12
N ARG A 121 4.44 7.39 13.97
CA ARG A 121 5.32 7.62 12.81
C ARG A 121 6.51 6.65 12.70
N HIS A 122 6.71 5.77 13.67
CA HIS A 122 7.72 4.72 13.57
C HIS A 122 7.35 3.72 12.46
N GLU A 123 8.36 3.37 11.65
CA GLU A 123 8.23 2.43 10.55
C GLU A 123 7.89 1.01 11.06
N ASP A 124 6.86 0.36 10.49
CA ASP A 124 6.46 -1.00 10.86
C ASP A 124 6.28 -1.92 9.65
N PHE A 125 7.41 -2.23 8.99
CA PHE A 125 7.44 -3.22 7.92
C PHE A 125 6.95 -4.63 8.35
N PRO A 126 7.26 -5.15 9.55
CA PRO A 126 6.71 -6.42 10.01
C PRO A 126 5.18 -6.48 10.02
N SER A 127 4.49 -5.38 10.36
CA SER A 127 3.03 -5.32 10.24
C SER A 127 2.52 -5.40 8.80
N ALA A 128 3.24 -4.82 7.84
CA ALA A 128 2.93 -5.01 6.42
C ALA A 128 3.10 -6.48 5.99
N GLN A 129 4.15 -7.16 6.45
CA GLN A 129 4.37 -8.59 6.18
C GLN A 129 3.25 -9.45 6.81
N ARG A 130 2.83 -9.16 8.04
CA ARG A 130 1.71 -9.87 8.70
C ARG A 130 0.39 -9.65 7.97
N LEU A 131 0.11 -8.41 7.57
CA LEU A 131 -1.12 -8.09 6.86
C LEU A 131 -1.16 -8.76 5.49
N SER A 132 -0.06 -8.75 4.75
CA SER A 132 0.02 -9.43 3.45
C SER A 132 -0.14 -10.95 3.56
N LEU A 133 0.41 -11.58 4.61
CA LEU A 133 0.13 -12.99 4.91
C LEU A 133 -1.36 -13.24 5.16
N LEU A 134 -1.99 -12.42 6.01
CA LEU A 134 -3.41 -12.54 6.31
C LEU A 134 -4.26 -12.41 5.04
N TRP A 135 -3.91 -11.47 4.16
CA TRP A 135 -4.61 -11.25 2.89
C TRP A 135 -4.42 -12.42 1.92
N ALA A 136 -3.19 -12.94 1.80
CA ALA A 136 -2.89 -14.10 0.97
C ALA A 136 -3.62 -15.35 1.47
N TYR A 137 -3.59 -15.60 2.78
CA TYR A 137 -4.24 -16.75 3.41
C TYR A 137 -5.77 -16.75 3.23
N ASN A 138 -6.43 -15.62 3.51
CA ASN A 138 -7.90 -15.56 3.45
C ASN A 138 -8.45 -15.55 2.02
N ARG A 139 -7.64 -15.20 1.01
CA ARG A 139 -8.06 -15.21 -0.39
C ARG A 139 -7.64 -16.47 -1.14
N SER A 140 -6.88 -17.36 -0.50
CA SER A 140 -6.50 -18.62 -1.12
C SER A 140 -7.64 -19.63 -1.06
N SER A 141 -7.99 -20.17 -2.23
CA SER A 141 -8.96 -21.26 -2.37
C SER A 141 -8.43 -22.57 -1.77
N LYS A 142 -7.11 -22.76 -1.75
CA LYS A 142 -6.44 -23.81 -0.99
C LYS A 142 -5.99 -23.20 0.33
N LYS A 143 -6.38 -23.78 1.47
CA LYS A 143 -5.78 -23.41 2.76
C LYS A 143 -4.34 -23.93 2.82
N VAL A 144 -3.47 -23.39 1.96
CA VAL A 144 -2.03 -23.60 2.05
C VAL A 144 -1.66 -23.15 3.46
N ILE A 145 -1.13 -24.08 4.26
CA ILE A 145 -0.60 -23.78 5.59
C ILE A 145 0.66 -22.96 5.36
N VAL A 146 0.48 -21.65 5.18
CA VAL A 146 1.60 -20.73 5.09
C VAL A 146 2.09 -20.49 6.52
N SER A 147 3.15 -21.18 6.91
CA SER A 147 3.82 -20.86 8.16
C SER A 147 4.41 -19.45 8.07
N TRP A 148 4.36 -18.68 9.16
CA TRP A 148 5.00 -17.36 9.23
C TRP A 148 6.48 -17.42 8.83
N LYS A 149 7.17 -18.50 9.24
CA LYS A 149 8.58 -18.73 8.89
C LYS A 149 8.78 -18.82 7.37
N ASN A 150 7.96 -19.59 6.68
CA ASN A 150 8.07 -19.73 5.23
C ASN A 150 7.70 -18.44 4.50
N TRP A 151 6.68 -17.72 4.99
CA TRP A 151 6.30 -16.42 4.43
C TRP A 151 7.45 -15.41 4.44
N ILE A 152 8.18 -15.34 5.54
CA ILE A 152 9.26 -14.36 5.70
C ILE A 152 10.50 -14.77 4.90
N LEU A 153 10.82 -16.06 4.82
CA LEU A 153 12.02 -16.52 4.14
C LEU A 153 11.86 -16.62 2.61
N ASN A 154 10.73 -17.16 2.14
CA ASN A 154 10.49 -17.49 0.73
C ASN A 154 9.00 -17.28 0.35
N PRO A 155 8.48 -16.03 0.29
CA PRO A 155 7.07 -15.80 0.00
C PRO A 155 6.66 -16.30 -1.40
N GLY A 156 7.56 -16.26 -2.38
CA GLY A 156 7.29 -16.68 -3.76
C GLY A 156 7.11 -18.18 -3.96
N GLU A 157 7.70 -19.02 -3.10
CA GLU A 157 7.56 -20.48 -3.19
C GLU A 157 6.14 -20.97 -2.89
N LEU A 158 5.33 -20.15 -2.23
CA LEU A 158 3.97 -20.53 -1.85
C LEU A 158 3.00 -20.51 -3.03
N ALA A 159 3.26 -19.63 -4.02
CA ALA A 159 2.39 -19.47 -5.18
C ALA A 159 2.63 -20.52 -6.28
N SER A 160 3.81 -21.14 -6.34
CA SER A 160 4.15 -22.16 -7.36
C SER A 160 3.34 -23.46 -7.21
N SER A 161 2.75 -23.70 -6.03
CA SER A 161 1.89 -24.86 -5.73
C SER A 161 0.38 -24.65 -6.01
N SER A 162 -0.02 -23.46 -6.48
CA SER A 162 -1.43 -23.04 -6.56
C SER A 162 -1.88 -22.63 -7.97
N SER A 163 -3.04 -23.18 -8.40
CA SER A 163 -3.72 -22.89 -9.67
C SER A 163 -4.20 -21.43 -9.78
N PRO A 164 -4.54 -20.95 -11.00
CA PRO A 164 -4.69 -19.54 -11.31
C PRO A 164 -5.80 -18.87 -10.48
N TRP A 165 -5.41 -17.78 -9.82
CA TRP A 165 -6.25 -16.93 -8.99
C TRP A 165 -7.18 -16.08 -9.88
N PHE A 166 -8.42 -16.53 -10.09
CA PHE A 166 -9.44 -15.77 -10.81
C PHE A 166 -10.19 -14.80 -9.87
N PHE A 167 -9.95 -13.49 -10.07
CA PHE A 167 -10.69 -12.28 -9.64
C PHE A 167 -11.09 -12.14 -8.14
N LEU A 168 -10.86 -11.02 -7.45
CA LEU A 168 -11.27 -9.64 -7.78
C LEU A 168 -10.29 -8.60 -7.22
N VAL A 169 -9.66 -7.85 -8.11
CA VAL A 169 -8.97 -6.56 -7.83
C VAL A 169 -9.98 -5.39 -7.72
N LEU A 170 -11.28 -5.63 -7.91
CA LEU A 170 -12.27 -4.54 -7.95
C LEU A 170 -12.77 -4.04 -6.59
N GLY A 171 -12.46 -4.70 -5.47
CA GLY A 171 -12.90 -4.25 -4.14
C GLY A 171 -12.01 -3.18 -3.48
N VAL A 172 -10.73 -3.12 -3.83
CA VAL A 172 -9.75 -2.26 -3.13
C VAL A 172 -9.55 -0.91 -3.84
N LEU A 173 -9.96 -0.81 -5.10
CA LEU A 173 -10.07 0.48 -5.82
C LEU A 173 -11.44 1.17 -5.61
N TYR A 174 -12.39 0.54 -4.92
CA TYR A 174 -13.53 1.21 -4.28
C TYR A 174 -13.08 1.88 -2.99
N PHE A 175 -12.31 2.95 -3.15
CA PHE A 175 -12.25 4.02 -2.17
C PHE A 175 -13.67 4.50 -1.84
N GLY A 176 -14.17 4.25 -0.62
CA GLY A 176 -15.18 5.11 0.02
C GLY A 176 -16.65 4.68 0.00
N VAL A 177 -17.00 3.59 0.69
CA VAL A 177 -18.37 3.43 1.26
C VAL A 177 -18.29 2.87 2.68
N SER A 178 -17.84 3.69 3.64
CA SER A 178 -18.22 3.53 5.07
C SER A 178 -17.76 4.71 5.96
N LEU A 179 -17.83 5.94 5.43
CA LEU A 179 -17.63 7.16 6.23
C LEU A 179 -18.78 8.16 6.01
N SER A 180 -19.98 7.62 5.80
CA SER A 180 -21.24 8.37 5.78
C SER A 180 -22.28 7.77 6.75
N GLY A 181 -21.84 7.11 7.82
CA GLY A 181 -22.75 6.44 8.78
C GLY A 181 -22.35 6.56 10.25
N ALA A 182 -21.47 7.50 10.61
CA ALA A 182 -21.06 7.71 12.01
C ALA A 182 -21.17 9.17 12.48
N LEU A 183 -21.99 9.97 11.80
CA LEU A 183 -22.47 11.27 12.27
C LEU A 183 -23.97 11.38 11.93
N SER A 184 -24.78 10.74 12.76
CA SER A 184 -26.19 11.02 12.98
C SER A 184 -26.53 10.55 14.39
#